data_AF-A0A842MJJ5-F1
#
_entry.id   AF-A0A842MJJ5-F1
#
_cell.length_a   1.000
_cell.length_b   1.000
_cell.length_c   1.000
_cell.angle_alpha   90.00
_cell.angle_beta   90.00
_cell.angle_gamma   90.00
#
_symmetry.space_group_name_H-M   'P 1'
#
loop_
_entity.id
_entity.type
_entity.pdbx_description
1 polymer ?
#
loop_
_entity_poly.entity_id
_entity_poly.type
_entity_poly.pdbx_seq_one_letter_code
_entity_poly.pdbx_strand_id
1 'polypeptide(L)'
;MDKTTKALFVACFVLATALGFTTGPLLQEKPILPSKTTKNTTITTNKTTSNPGNTGTEPGNEWNVSFCPYCGAPLRCVDEVPYLIDANGIMHGHIYRVYECGHRVYMGEKTWRFYNMKPEYQEYYREYVKERGGEVYY
;
A
#
# COMPACT_ATOMS: atom_id res chain seq x y z
N MET A 1 46.04 19.66 12.08
CA MET A 1 45.10 18.51 12.01
C MET A 1 45.91 17.23 12.15
N ASP A 2 45.80 16.58 13.31
CA ASP A 2 46.62 15.42 13.66
C ASP A 2 46.26 14.18 12.81
N LYS A 3 47.23 13.25 12.69
CA LYS A 3 47.09 12.02 11.90
C LYS A 3 45.89 11.17 12.34
N THR A 4 45.57 11.19 13.63
CA THR A 4 44.40 10.53 14.22
C THR A 4 43.08 11.15 13.76
N THR A 5 43.01 12.48 13.67
CA THR A 5 41.82 13.18 13.16
C THR A 5 41.59 12.88 11.68
N LYS A 6 42.65 12.83 10.87
CA LYS A 6 42.57 12.43 9.45
C LYS A 6 42.05 11.00 9.29
N ALA A 7 42.53 10.06 10.11
CA ALA A 7 42.09 8.67 10.07
C ALA A 7 40.61 8.53 10.44
N LEU A 8 40.13 9.32 11.41
CA LEU A 8 38.72 9.32 11.81
C LEU A 8 37.80 9.82 10.69
N PHE A 9 38.20 10.89 10.00
CA PHE A 9 37.45 11.39 8.84
C PHE A 9 37.39 10.37 7.69
N VAL A 10 38.51 9.71 7.39
CA VAL A 10 38.54 8.66 6.34
C VAL A 10 37.66 7.47 6.74
N ALA A 11 37.69 7.05 8.00
CA ALA A 11 36.84 5.97 8.48
C ALA A 11 35.34 6.32 8.37
N CYS A 12 34.96 7.54 8.74
CA CYS A 12 33.58 8.03 8.60
C CYS A 12 33.14 8.11 7.12
N PHE A 13 34.01 8.57 6.22
CA PHE A 13 33.70 8.62 4.79
C PHE A 13 33.51 7.23 4.20
N VAL A 14 34.39 6.27 4.54
CA VAL A 14 34.28 4.88 4.06
C VAL A 14 32.99 4.23 4.56
N LEU A 15 32.63 4.42 5.83
CA LEU A 15 31.38 3.90 6.40
C LEU A 15 30.14 4.52 5.74
N ALA A 16 30.15 5.83 5.46
CA ALA A 16 29.04 6.50 4.79
C ALA A 16 28.86 6.03 3.33
N THR A 17 29.96 5.81 2.59
CA THR A 17 29.90 5.23 1.24
C THR A 17 29.40 3.78 1.24
N ALA A 18 29.77 2.97 2.23
CA ALA A 18 29.29 1.60 2.34
C ALA A 18 27.77 1.54 2.59
N LEU A 19 27.25 2.39 3.49
CA LEU A 19 25.81 2.48 3.78
C LEU A 19 24.99 3.03 2.60
N GLY A 20 25.55 3.97 1.83
CA GLY A 20 24.91 4.50 0.61
C GLY A 20 24.82 3.48 -0.53
N PHE A 21 25.83 2.62 -0.68
CA PHE A 21 25.82 1.57 -1.70
C PHE A 21 24.88 0.40 -1.38
N THR A 22 24.60 0.10 -0.11
CA THR A 22 23.64 -0.96 0.26
C THR A 22 22.18 -0.49 0.28
N THR A 23 21.93 0.83 0.35
CA THR A 23 20.57 1.39 0.38
C THR A 23 20.04 1.76 -1.02
N GLY A 24 20.92 2.04 -1.98
CA GLY A 24 20.55 2.25 -3.38
C GLY A 24 19.74 1.08 -4.01
N PRO A 25 20.14 -0.19 -3.83
CA PRO A 25 19.40 -1.34 -4.34
C PRO A 25 18.07 -1.59 -3.60
N LEU A 26 18.00 -1.28 -2.29
CA LEU A 26 16.78 -1.43 -1.48
C LEU A 26 15.66 -0.45 -1.89
N LEU A 27 16.01 0.69 -2.47
CA LEU A 27 15.04 1.65 -3.03
C LEU A 27 14.68 1.36 -4.50
N GLN A 28 15.38 0.42 -5.16
CA GLN A 28 15.12 0.02 -6.55
C GLN A 28 14.40 -1.32 -6.70
N GLU A 29 14.21 -2.10 -5.63
CA GLU A 29 13.28 -3.23 -5.64
C GLU A 29 11.83 -2.76 -5.54
N LYS A 30 11.36 -2.07 -6.59
CA LYS A 30 9.97 -2.23 -6.99
C LYS A 30 9.85 -3.71 -7.39
N PRO A 31 9.00 -4.54 -6.76
CA PRO A 31 8.88 -5.93 -7.17
C PRO A 31 8.37 -5.94 -8.61
N ILE A 32 9.23 -6.34 -9.55
CA ILE A 32 8.77 -6.80 -10.85
C ILE A 32 7.96 -8.05 -10.53
N LEU A 33 6.63 -7.98 -10.65
CA LEU A 33 5.77 -9.16 -10.50
C LEU A 33 6.36 -10.30 -11.34
N PRO A 34 6.79 -11.43 -10.73
CA PRO A 34 7.20 -12.56 -11.52
C PRO A 34 5.95 -13.16 -12.17
N SER A 35 5.87 -12.96 -13.48
CA SER A 35 4.99 -13.69 -14.38
C SER A 35 5.11 -15.20 -14.10
N LYS A 36 3.96 -15.82 -13.86
CA LYS A 36 3.72 -17.27 -13.67
C LYS A 36 4.86 -18.17 -14.14
N THR A 37 5.52 -18.88 -13.22
CA THR A 37 6.14 -20.17 -13.52
C THR A 37 6.11 -21.06 -12.28
N THR A 38 5.32 -22.12 -12.36
CA THR A 38 5.19 -23.22 -11.40
C THR A 38 6.49 -23.99 -11.28
N LYS A 39 7.06 -24.13 -10.06
CA LYS A 39 7.91 -25.27 -9.68
C LYS A 39 7.79 -25.58 -8.20
N ASN A 40 7.35 -26.80 -7.91
CA ASN A 40 7.31 -27.43 -6.59
C ASN A 40 8.68 -27.38 -5.91
N THR A 41 8.73 -26.87 -4.68
CA THR A 41 9.82 -27.16 -3.75
C THR A 41 9.19 -27.52 -2.40
N THR A 42 9.40 -28.76 -1.98
CA THR A 42 8.97 -29.35 -0.71
C THR A 42 9.62 -28.58 0.45
N ILE A 43 8.82 -27.94 1.30
CA ILE A 43 9.30 -27.29 2.53
C ILE A 43 9.06 -28.23 3.71
N THR A 44 10.15 -28.66 4.34
CA THR A 44 10.15 -29.41 5.60
C THR A 44 9.65 -28.50 6.73
N THR A 45 8.56 -28.91 7.37
CA THR A 45 7.87 -28.17 8.43
C THR A 45 8.64 -28.27 9.75
N ASN A 46 9.17 -27.14 10.25
CA ASN A 46 9.47 -26.99 11.67
C ASN A 46 8.46 -26.02 12.30
N LYS A 47 7.62 -26.66 13.10
CA LYS A 47 6.46 -26.22 13.88
C LYS A 47 6.78 -25.06 14.82
N THR A 48 5.98 -23.99 14.79
CA THR A 48 5.78 -23.14 15.98
C THR A 48 4.35 -22.59 16.02
N THR A 49 3.59 -23.17 16.94
CA THR A 49 2.36 -22.70 17.63
C THR A 49 1.23 -22.05 16.82
N SER A 50 0.21 -22.88 16.62
CA SER A 50 -1.15 -22.62 16.15
C SER A 50 -1.95 -21.66 17.03
N ASN A 51 -2.62 -20.69 16.40
CA ASN A 51 -3.82 -20.03 16.93
C ASN A 51 -5.06 -20.86 16.51
N PRO A 52 -5.99 -21.21 17.40
CA PRO A 52 -7.11 -22.10 17.08
C PRO A 52 -8.23 -21.29 16.41
N GLY A 53 -8.20 -21.22 15.09
CA GLY A 53 -9.28 -20.55 14.35
C GLY A 53 -9.26 -20.67 12.83
N ASN A 54 -8.30 -21.38 12.23
CA ASN A 54 -8.19 -21.44 10.78
C ASN A 54 -8.13 -22.90 10.27
N THR A 55 -9.28 -23.57 10.27
CA THR A 55 -9.45 -24.78 9.45
C THR A 55 -9.59 -24.36 7.99
N GLY A 56 -8.48 -24.44 7.26
CA GLY A 56 -8.51 -24.62 5.81
C GLY A 56 -7.98 -23.47 4.96
N THR A 57 -6.68 -23.15 5.06
CA THR A 57 -5.87 -22.70 3.91
C THR A 57 -4.38 -22.67 4.29
N GLU A 58 -3.54 -23.42 3.57
CA GLU A 58 -2.07 -23.19 3.47
C GLU A 58 -1.76 -22.81 2.01
N PRO A 59 -0.65 -22.11 1.70
CA PRO A 59 -0.13 -20.90 2.29
C PRO A 59 -0.02 -19.80 1.21
N GLY A 60 -0.78 -18.72 1.39
CA GLY A 60 -0.44 -17.42 0.86
C GLY A 60 -0.55 -16.48 2.03
N ASN A 61 0.40 -15.57 2.24
CA ASN A 61 0.23 -14.48 3.21
C ASN A 61 -0.81 -13.48 2.67
N GLU A 62 -2.00 -13.97 2.30
CA GLU A 62 -3.14 -13.13 1.97
C GLU A 62 -3.55 -12.47 3.28
N TRP A 63 -3.16 -11.21 3.38
CA TRP A 63 -3.51 -10.40 4.52
C TRP A 63 -5.04 -10.39 4.67
N ASN A 64 -5.52 -10.85 5.83
CA ASN A 64 -6.94 -10.80 6.15
C ASN A 64 -7.39 -9.35 6.33
N VAL A 65 -8.00 -8.81 5.28
CA VAL A 65 -8.46 -7.42 5.18
C VAL A 65 -9.52 -7.03 6.22
N SER A 66 -10.11 -7.99 6.93
CA SER A 66 -11.01 -7.76 8.06
C SER A 66 -10.29 -7.29 9.32
N PHE A 67 -8.97 -7.40 9.37
CA PHE A 67 -8.15 -6.98 10.50
C PHE A 67 -6.99 -6.08 10.04
N CYS A 68 -6.61 -5.13 10.89
CA CYS A 68 -5.52 -4.21 10.65
C CYS A 68 -4.23 -5.01 10.43
N PRO A 69 -3.45 -4.73 9.37
CA PRO A 69 -2.22 -5.48 9.09
C PRO A 69 -1.14 -5.20 10.13
N TYR A 70 -1.25 -4.09 10.87
CA TYR A 70 -0.24 -3.63 11.81
C TYR A 70 -0.49 -4.09 13.25
N CYS A 71 -1.75 -4.22 13.66
CA CYS A 71 -2.08 -4.53 15.07
C CYS A 71 -3.25 -5.51 15.26
N GLY A 72 -3.84 -6.01 14.17
CA GLY A 72 -4.94 -6.99 14.25
C GLY A 72 -6.29 -6.42 14.71
N ALA A 73 -6.44 -5.11 14.90
CA ALA A 73 -7.73 -4.50 15.23
C ALA A 73 -8.76 -4.73 14.10
N PRO A 74 -10.05 -4.93 14.42
CA PRO A 74 -11.07 -5.22 13.40
C PRO A 74 -11.34 -4.02 12.49
N LEU A 75 -11.89 -4.32 11.31
CA LEU A 75 -12.32 -3.33 10.32
C LEU A 75 -13.46 -2.48 10.89
N ARG A 76 -13.32 -1.15 10.80
CA ARG A 76 -14.38 -0.21 11.15
C ARG A 76 -15.22 0.16 9.93
N CYS A 77 -14.59 0.59 8.84
CA CYS A 77 -15.29 0.94 7.61
C CYS A 77 -14.37 0.91 6.38
N VAL A 78 -15.00 0.94 5.20
CA VAL A 78 -14.36 1.21 3.92
C VAL A 78 -14.66 2.65 3.54
N ASP A 79 -13.62 3.41 3.22
CA ASP A 79 -13.70 4.81 2.83
C ASP A 79 -13.28 4.94 1.35
N GLU A 80 -14.25 5.28 0.50
CA GLU A 80 -14.05 5.50 -0.93
C GLU A 80 -13.93 7.01 -1.18
N VAL A 81 -12.75 7.45 -1.60
CA VAL A 81 -12.43 8.87 -1.77
C VAL A 81 -12.26 9.20 -3.24
N PRO A 82 -13.27 9.80 -3.89
CA PRO A 82 -13.15 10.25 -5.27
C PRO A 82 -12.18 11.44 -5.34
N TYR A 83 -11.35 11.46 -6.37
CA TYR A 83 -10.31 12.48 -6.56
C TYR A 83 -10.27 13.05 -7.98
N LEU A 84 -10.89 12.38 -8.95
CA LEU A 84 -10.91 12.80 -10.35
C LEU A 84 -12.25 12.42 -10.99
N ILE A 85 -12.83 13.33 -11.76
CA ILE A 85 -13.88 13.03 -12.73
C ILE A 85 -13.33 13.44 -14.10
N ASP A 86 -13.09 12.48 -14.98
CA ASP A 86 -12.52 12.74 -16.30
C ASP A 86 -13.56 13.21 -17.32
N ALA A 87 -13.08 13.67 -18.48
CA ALA A 87 -13.93 14.18 -19.57
C ALA A 87 -14.81 13.09 -20.21
N ASN A 88 -14.52 11.80 -19.96
CA ASN A 88 -15.35 10.69 -20.43
C ASN A 88 -16.49 10.37 -19.45
N GLY A 89 -16.61 11.13 -18.35
CA GLY A 89 -17.56 10.85 -17.29
C GLY A 89 -17.22 9.59 -16.52
N ILE A 90 -15.93 9.32 -16.29
CA ILE A 90 -15.46 8.31 -15.35
C ILE A 90 -14.95 9.00 -14.09
N MET A 91 -15.51 8.61 -12.95
CA MET A 91 -15.04 9.05 -11.63
C MET A 91 -14.01 8.05 -11.12
N HIS A 92 -12.85 8.53 -10.72
CA HIS A 92 -11.76 7.76 -10.13
C HIS A 92 -11.68 8.06 -8.63
N GLY A 93 -11.45 7.03 -7.83
CA GLY A 93 -11.33 7.18 -6.39
C GLY A 93 -10.41 6.16 -5.76
N HIS A 94 -9.81 6.56 -4.65
CA HIS A 94 -9.01 5.71 -3.80
C HIS A 94 -9.90 4.95 -2.83
N ILE A 95 -9.62 3.67 -2.62
CA ILE A 95 -10.26 2.87 -1.60
C ILE A 95 -9.32 2.74 -0.42
N TYR A 96 -9.82 3.08 0.77
CA TYR A 96 -9.12 2.85 2.02
C TYR A 96 -9.95 1.94 2.93
N ARG A 97 -9.27 1.11 3.72
CA ARG A 97 -9.85 0.45 4.89
C ARG A 97 -9.42 1.20 6.13
N VAL A 98 -10.40 1.58 6.94
CA VAL A 98 -10.16 2.21 8.24
C VAL A 98 -10.50 1.18 9.31
N TYR A 99 -9.55 0.93 10.20
CA TYR A 99 -9.68 -0.03 11.30
C TYR A 99 -10.10 0.68 12.58
N GLU A 100 -10.62 -0.06 13.56
CA GLU A 100 -11.02 0.51 14.86
C GLU A 100 -9.84 1.18 15.60
N CYS A 101 -8.61 0.72 15.34
CA CYS A 101 -7.40 1.34 15.87
C CYS A 101 -7.02 2.67 15.20
N GLY A 102 -7.78 3.15 14.21
CA GLY A 102 -7.53 4.40 13.49
C GLY A 102 -6.57 4.28 12.30
N HIS A 103 -5.90 3.14 12.11
CA HIS A 103 -5.08 2.93 10.91
C HIS A 103 -5.94 2.96 9.65
N ARG A 104 -5.44 3.68 8.65
CA ARG A 104 -6.01 3.77 7.30
C ARG A 104 -5.07 3.09 6.31
N VAL A 105 -5.54 2.05 5.66
CA VAL A 105 -4.76 1.24 4.70
C VAL A 105 -5.31 1.46 3.30
N TYR A 106 -4.44 1.85 2.38
CA TYR A 106 -4.81 2.00 0.97
C TYR A 106 -4.95 0.64 0.31
N MET A 107 -6.07 0.44 -0.38
CA MET A 107 -6.44 -0.83 -1.02
C MET A 107 -6.32 -0.80 -2.54
N GLY A 108 -6.11 0.37 -3.14
CA GLY A 108 -6.07 0.57 -4.58
C GLY A 108 -7.08 1.61 -5.06
N GLU A 109 -7.30 1.61 -6.36
CA GLU A 109 -8.21 2.54 -7.04
C GLU A 109 -9.44 1.81 -7.57
N LYS A 110 -10.53 2.56 -7.69
CA LYS A 110 -11.76 2.11 -8.32
C LYS A 110 -12.34 3.23 -9.14
N THR A 111 -12.97 2.83 -10.24
CA THR A 111 -13.63 3.73 -11.17
C THR A 111 -15.13 3.49 -11.17
N TRP A 112 -15.92 4.56 -11.26
CA TRP A 112 -17.36 4.49 -11.43
C TRP A 112 -17.75 5.21 -12.72
N ARG A 113 -18.72 4.63 -13.45
CA ARG A 113 -19.35 5.29 -14.61
C ARG A 113 -20.25 6.40 -14.08
N PHE A 114 -19.71 7.59 -14.00
CA PHE A 114 -20.33 8.75 -13.38
C PHE A 114 -21.61 9.17 -14.13
N TYR A 115 -21.61 9.03 -15.46
CA TYR A 115 -22.78 9.29 -16.31
C TYR A 115 -23.97 8.36 -16.08
N ASN A 116 -23.80 7.24 -15.36
CA ASN A 116 -24.92 6.35 -14.99
C ASN A 116 -25.65 6.79 -13.71
N MET A 117 -25.12 7.79 -13.00
CA MET A 117 -25.75 8.32 -11.78
C MET A 117 -26.85 9.34 -12.12
N LYS A 118 -27.80 9.55 -11.21
CA LYS A 118 -28.79 10.63 -11.39
C LYS A 118 -28.08 12.00 -11.42
N PRO A 119 -28.61 13.00 -12.14
CA PRO A 119 -28.00 14.33 -12.25
C PRO A 119 -27.68 14.99 -10.90
N GLU A 120 -28.58 14.86 -9.92
CA GLU A 120 -28.38 15.38 -8.55
C GLU A 120 -27.12 14.78 -7.88
N TYR A 121 -26.90 13.48 -8.04
CA TYR A 121 -25.70 12.82 -7.50
C TYR A 121 -24.46 13.21 -8.29
N GLN A 122 -24.59 13.44 -9.59
CA GLN A 122 -23.47 13.91 -10.39
C GLN A 122 -22.97 15.28 -9.88
N GLU A 123 -23.87 16.23 -9.69
CA GLU A 123 -23.50 17.56 -9.15
C GLU A 123 -22.88 17.44 -7.75
N TYR A 124 -23.49 16.68 -6.85
CA TYR A 124 -22.95 16.42 -5.52
C TYR A 124 -21.51 15.90 -5.56
N TYR A 125 -21.21 14.90 -6.39
CA TYR A 125 -19.86 14.35 -6.48
C TYR A 125 -18.87 15.30 -7.17
N ARG A 126 -19.31 16.14 -8.13
CA ARG A 126 -18.44 17.17 -8.71
C ARG A 126 -18.03 18.20 -7.67
N GLU A 127 -18.95 18.63 -6.80
CA GLU A 127 -18.64 19.53 -5.70
C GLU A 127 -17.73 18.84 -4.68
N TYR A 128 -18.09 17.62 -4.27
CA TYR A 128 -17.35 16.84 -3.29
C TYR A 128 -15.88 16.57 -3.71
N VAL A 129 -15.65 16.26 -4.99
CA VAL A 129 -14.30 16.08 -5.53
C VAL A 129 -13.52 17.39 -5.46
N LYS A 130 -14.13 18.53 -5.84
CA LYS A 130 -13.50 19.85 -5.76
C LYS A 130 -13.18 20.27 -4.32
N GLU A 131 -14.10 20.07 -3.39
CA GLU A 131 -13.91 20.38 -1.96
C GLU A 131 -12.72 19.62 -1.35
N ARG A 132 -12.45 18.43 -1.86
CA ARG A 132 -11.30 17.59 -1.46
C ARG A 132 -10.00 17.91 -2.22
N GLY A 133 -10.01 18.92 -3.09
CA GLY A 133 -8.86 19.31 -3.91
C GLY A 133 -8.61 18.40 -5.11
N GLY A 134 -9.61 17.61 -5.51
CA GLY A 134 -9.57 16.79 -6.71
C GLY A 134 -9.96 17.56 -7.98
N GLU A 135 -9.82 16.90 -9.12
CA GLU A 135 -9.99 17.51 -10.44
C GLU A 135 -11.30 17.06 -11.10
N VAL A 136 -11.98 18.00 -11.77
CA VAL A 136 -13.24 17.73 -12.47
C VAL A 136 -13.16 18.29 -13.88
N TYR A 137 -13.26 17.39 -14.84
CA TYR A 137 -13.33 17.69 -16.27
C TYR A 137 -14.78 17.57 -16.77
N TYR A 138 -15.08 18.32 -17.82
CA TYR A 138 -16.41 18.41 -18.46
C TYR A 138 -16.33 17.95 -19.90
#